data_AF-A0A2D6LS94-F1
#
_entry.id   AF-A0A2D6LS94-F1
#
_cell.length_a   1.000
_cell.length_b   1.000
_cell.length_c   1.000
_cell.angle_alpha   90.00
_cell.angle_beta   90.00
_cell.angle_gamma   90.00
#
_symmetry.space_group_name_H-M   'P 1'
#
loop_
_entity.id
_entity.type
_entity.pdbx_description
1 polymer ?
#
loop_
_entity_poly.entity_id
_entity_poly.type
_entity_poly.pdbx_seq_one_letter_code
_entity_poly.pdbx_strand_id
1 'polypeptide(L)' 'MSSFKLYTRTGDDGTTGLLSGKRLSKHHVRIKAYGTVD' A
#
# COMPACT_ATOMS: atom_id res chain seq x y z
N MET A 1 8.13 -24.59 1.97
CA MET A 1 8.64 -23.23 2.26
C MET A 1 8.08 -22.29 1.21
N SER A 2 7.33 -21.26 1.59
CA SER A 2 6.89 -20.28 0.60
C SER A 2 8.11 -19.50 0.12
N SER A 3 8.42 -19.62 -1.17
CA SER A 3 9.39 -18.77 -1.85
C SER A 3 9.03 -17.29 -1.60
N PHE A 4 10.03 -16.44 -1.38
CA PHE A 4 9.83 -15.01 -1.15
C PHE A 4 9.07 -14.40 -2.34
N LYS A 5 8.01 -13.65 -2.04
CA LYS A 5 7.18 -12.98 -3.04
C LYS A 5 7.17 -11.50 -2.74
N LEU A 6 7.45 -10.69 -3.75
CA LEU A 6 7.23 -9.25 -3.68
C LEU A 6 5.74 -8.91 -3.64
N TYR A 7 4.90 -9.67 -4.34
CA TYR A 7 3.45 -9.46 -4.30
C TYR A 7 2.84 -10.08 -3.04
N THR A 8 2.28 -9.23 -2.18
CA THR A 8 1.65 -9.64 -0.93
C THR A 8 0.13 -9.80 -1.05
N ARG A 9 -0.49 -9.19 -2.09
CA ARG A 9 -1.94 -9.13 -2.32
C ARG A 9 -2.76 -8.45 -1.23
N THR A 10 -2.11 -7.85 -0.22
CA THR A 10 -2.82 -7.20 0.89
C THR A 10 -3.55 -5.92 0.49
N GLY A 11 -3.36 -5.42 -0.72
CA GLY A 11 -4.02 -4.22 -1.24
C GLY A 11 -4.99 -4.50 -2.39
N ASP A 12 -5.38 -5.76 -2.61
CA ASP A 12 -6.32 -6.14 -3.68
C ASP A 12 -7.72 -5.57 -3.44
N ASP A 13 -8.02 -5.18 -2.19
CA ASP A 13 -9.24 -4.45 -1.78
C ASP A 13 -9.20 -2.95 -2.09
N GLY A 14 -8.14 -2.46 -2.77
CA GLY A 14 -7.97 -1.04 -3.09
C GLY A 14 -7.42 -0.19 -1.95
N THR A 15 -6.98 -0.80 -0.84
CA THR A 15 -6.35 -0.08 0.29
C THR A 15 -4.86 -0.39 0.42
N THR A 16 -4.13 0.43 1.19
CA THR A 16 -2.70 0.22 1.49
C THR A 16 -2.36 0.68 2.92
N GLY A 17 -1.26 0.18 3.46
CA GLY A 17 -0.80 0.49 4.81
C GLY A 17 0.13 1.69 4.87
N LEU A 18 -0.05 2.54 5.89
CA LEU A 18 0.92 3.55 6.28
C LEU A 18 1.91 2.99 7.30
N LEU A 19 3.06 3.66 7.46
CA LEU A 19 4.04 3.35 8.52
C LEU A 19 3.41 3.35 9.92
N SER A 20 2.40 4.18 10.17
CA SER A 20 1.65 4.23 11.44
C SER A 20 0.73 3.03 11.69
N GLY A 21 0.65 2.05 10.79
CA GLY A 21 -0.26 0.91 10.87
C GLY A 21 -1.69 1.18 10.37
N LYS A 22 -2.11 2.45 10.25
CA LYS A 22 -3.38 2.82 9.61
C LYS A 22 -3.41 2.41 8.14
N ARG A 23 -4.57 1.98 7.64
CA ARG A 23 -4.83 1.71 6.23
C ARG A 23 -5.66 2.83 5.60
N LEU A 24 -5.37 3.17 4.35
CA LEU A 24 -6.10 4.17 3.58
C LEU A 24 -6.43 3.62 2.19
N SER A 25 -7.46 4.18 1.57
CA SER A 25 -7.71 3.99 0.14
C SER A 25 -6.48 4.40 -0.67
N LYS A 26 -6.13 3.64 -1.71
CA LYS A 26 -5.06 3.98 -2.67
C LYS A 26 -5.27 5.33 -3.36
N HIS A 27 -6.51 5.83 -3.41
CA HIS A 27 -6.85 7.14 -3.97
C HIS A 27 -6.75 8.30 -2.97
N HIS A 28 -6.42 8.03 -1.71
CA HIS A 28 -6.33 9.07 -0.69
C HIS A 28 -5.18 10.04 -0.99
N VAL A 29 -5.39 11.35 -0.76
CA VAL A 29 -4.44 12.43 -1.08
C VAL A 29 -3.02 12.19 -0.56
N ARG A 30 -2.89 11.63 0.66
CA ARG A 30 -1.61 11.23 1.25
C ARG A 30 -0.85 10.19 0.41
N ILE A 31 -1.55 9.19 -0.12
CA ILE A 31 -0.95 8.14 -0.95
C ILE A 31 -0.45 8.76 -2.25
N LYS A 32 -1.28 9.62 -2.86
CA LYS A 32 -0.91 10.37 -4.06
C LYS A 32 0.32 11.25 -3.82
N ALA A 33 0.42 11.93 -2.68
CA ALA A 33 1.51 12.87 -2.41
C ALA A 33 2.91 12.23 -2.43
N TYR A 34 3.11 11.10 -1.75
CA TYR A 34 4.41 10.42 -1.83
C TYR A 34 4.56 9.62 -3.12
N GLY A 35 3.47 9.10 -3.70
CA GLY A 35 3.48 8.41 -4.99
C GLY A 35 3.71 9.33 -6.21
N THR A 36 3.77 10.65 -6.04
CA THR A 36 4.24 11.60 -7.06
C THR A 36 5.74 11.92 -6.95
N VAL A 37 6.35 11.58 -5.82
CA VAL A 37 7.79 11.77 -5.57
C VAL A 37 8.56 10.48 -5.82
N ASP A 38 7.97 9.36 -5.41
CA ASP A 38 8.30 8.01 -5.92
C ASP A 38 8.05 7.96 -7.44
#